data_AF-A0A150GZT4-F1
#
_entry.id   AF-A0A150GZT4-F1
#
_cell.length_a   1.000
_cell.length_b   1.000
_cell.length_c   1.000
_cell.angle_alpha   90.00
_cell.angle_beta   90.00
_cell.angle_gamma   90.00
#
_symmetry.space_group_name_H-M   'P 1'
#
loop_
_entity.id
_entity.type
_entity.pdbx_description
1 polymer ?
#
loop_
_entity_poly.entity_id
_entity_poly.type
_entity_poly.pdbx_seq_one_letter_code
_entity_poly.pdbx_strand_id
1 'polypeptide(L)'
;MDQLYRWSMMEGGESGQRNFGLPMKVDPVYYEERLWGFNVAIFSEGVKLTDLGVMFDKTAITKHEWVGRGEDGFPVMEGKSDEVKGKNFEIWKMDSEPVTEDLRSCIRAYCTALVAALNRYYAFGSVFVDDAQ
;
A
#
# COMPACT_ATOMS: atom_id res chain seq x y z
N MET A 1 -4.21 5.75 3.85
CA MET A 1 -4.59 4.35 3.60
C MET A 1 -6.05 4.20 3.17
N ASP A 2 -7.03 4.72 3.92
CA ASP A 2 -8.46 4.62 3.55
C ASP A 2 -8.76 4.97 2.09
N GLN A 3 -8.20 6.08 1.59
CA GLN A 3 -8.39 6.45 0.19
C GLN A 3 -7.74 5.49 -0.82
N LEU A 4 -6.55 4.93 -0.51
CA LEU A 4 -5.89 3.94 -1.38
C LEU A 4 -6.67 2.63 -1.42
N TYR A 5 -7.25 2.22 -0.28
CA TYR A 5 -8.13 1.07 -0.22
C TYR A 5 -9.38 1.28 -1.09
N ARG A 6 -10.05 2.42 -0.97
CA ARG A 6 -11.21 2.76 -1.82
C ARG A 6 -10.86 2.79 -3.30
N TRP A 7 -9.73 3.42 -3.64
CA TRP A 7 -9.20 3.42 -5.00
C TRP A 7 -9.01 1.99 -5.51
N SER A 8 -8.39 1.12 -4.71
CA SER A 8 -8.18 -0.27 -5.10
C SER A 8 -9.48 -1.06 -5.23
N MET A 9 -10.48 -0.80 -4.38
CA MET A 9 -11.81 -1.41 -4.53
C MET A 9 -12.45 -1.02 -5.85
N MET A 10 -12.38 0.25 -6.26
CA MET A 10 -12.97 0.73 -7.52
C MET A 10 -12.23 0.20 -8.74
N GLU A 11 -10.90 0.39 -8.77
CA GLU A 11 -10.08 0.04 -9.94
C GLU A 11 -9.86 -1.47 -10.07
N GLY A 12 -9.57 -2.14 -8.96
CA GLY A 12 -9.30 -3.58 -8.92
C GLY A 12 -10.56 -4.39 -8.61
N GLY A 13 -11.22 -4.13 -7.49
CA GLY A 13 -12.37 -4.93 -7.03
C GLY A 13 -13.55 -4.91 -7.99
N GLU A 14 -13.99 -3.72 -8.42
CA GLU A 14 -15.15 -3.55 -9.29
C GLU A 14 -14.77 -3.63 -10.78
N SER A 15 -13.61 -3.07 -11.14
CA SER A 15 -13.20 -2.88 -12.54
C SER A 15 -11.99 -3.72 -12.96
N GLY A 16 -11.48 -4.61 -12.10
CA GLY A 16 -10.17 -5.25 -12.30
C GLY A 16 -10.05 -6.06 -13.59
N GLN A 17 -11.11 -6.77 -14.00
CA GLN A 17 -11.08 -7.49 -15.27
C GLN A 17 -10.94 -6.54 -16.47
N ARG A 18 -11.63 -5.40 -16.45
CA ARG A 18 -11.55 -4.39 -17.51
C ARG A 18 -10.21 -3.66 -17.49
N ASN A 19 -9.75 -3.29 -16.31
CA ASN A 19 -8.60 -2.40 -16.13
C ASN A 19 -7.26 -3.15 -16.16
N PHE A 20 -7.24 -4.40 -15.69
CA PHE A 20 -6.01 -5.19 -15.49
C PHE A 20 -6.08 -6.61 -16.09
N GLY A 21 -7.16 -6.95 -16.78
CA GLY A 21 -7.30 -8.19 -17.55
C GLY A 21 -7.83 -9.40 -16.78
N LEU A 22 -7.77 -9.41 -15.45
CA LEU A 22 -8.27 -10.51 -14.62
C LEU A 22 -9.18 -10.00 -13.50
N PRO A 23 -10.25 -10.73 -13.14
CA PRO A 23 -11.08 -10.41 -11.99
C PRO A 23 -10.26 -10.36 -10.69
N MET A 24 -10.56 -9.38 -9.84
CA MET A 24 -9.91 -9.21 -8.54
C MET A 24 -10.94 -9.04 -7.43
N LYS A 25 -10.54 -9.37 -6.22
CA LYS A 25 -11.26 -9.04 -4.99
C LYS A 25 -10.31 -8.31 -4.04
N VAL A 26 -10.77 -7.23 -3.44
CA VAL A 26 -9.97 -6.43 -2.50
C VAL A 26 -10.58 -6.55 -1.11
N ASP A 27 -9.79 -7.04 -0.16
CA ASP A 27 -10.20 -7.21 1.23
C ASP A 27 -9.30 -6.36 2.16
N PRO A 28 -9.85 -5.68 3.16
CA PRO A 28 -9.07 -4.80 4.04
C PRO A 28 -8.20 -5.62 5.01
N VAL A 29 -7.01 -5.10 5.31
CA VAL A 29 -6.10 -5.65 6.33
C VAL A 29 -6.01 -4.66 7.47
N TYR A 30 -6.37 -5.12 8.67
CA TYR A 30 -6.32 -4.32 9.89
C TYR A 30 -5.13 -4.75 10.76
N TYR A 31 -4.50 -3.77 11.40
CA TYR A 31 -3.48 -3.96 12.43
C TYR A 31 -3.77 -2.99 13.56
N GLU A 32 -3.86 -3.50 14.80
CA GLU A 32 -4.21 -2.69 15.99
C GLU A 32 -5.48 -1.83 15.75
N GLU A 33 -6.53 -2.45 15.18
CA GLU A 33 -7.84 -1.83 14.85
C GLU A 33 -7.79 -0.71 13.80
N ARG A 34 -6.63 -0.45 13.21
CA ARG A 34 -6.45 0.54 12.13
C ARG A 34 -6.34 -0.15 10.79
N LEU A 35 -6.90 0.48 9.74
CA LEU A 35 -6.71 0.02 8.37
C LEU A 35 -5.24 0.16 8.00
N TRP A 36 -4.57 -0.99 7.91
CA TRP A 36 -3.12 -1.11 7.74
C TRP A 36 -2.69 -1.43 6.31
N GLY A 37 -3.64 -1.89 5.51
CA GLY A 37 -3.43 -2.30 4.14
C GLY A 37 -4.67 -2.98 3.57
N PHE A 38 -4.47 -3.72 2.49
CA PHE A 38 -5.48 -4.55 1.86
C PHE A 38 -4.80 -5.68 1.09
N ASN A 39 -5.53 -6.78 0.93
CA ASN A 39 -5.16 -7.90 0.08
C ASN A 39 -5.94 -7.83 -1.23
N VAL A 40 -5.28 -8.15 -2.34
CA VAL A 40 -5.87 -8.24 -3.67
C VAL A 40 -5.78 -9.69 -4.13
N ALA A 41 -6.88 -10.40 -4.06
CA ALA A 41 -7.00 -11.75 -4.61
C ALA A 41 -7.28 -11.66 -6.11
N ILE A 42 -6.49 -12.34 -6.94
CA ILE A 42 -6.65 -12.37 -8.40
C ILE A 42 -7.18 -13.73 -8.81
N PHE A 43 -8.17 -13.75 -9.72
CA PHE A 43 -8.87 -14.96 -10.13
C PHE A 43 -8.78 -15.19 -11.64
N SER A 44 -8.91 -16.45 -12.05
CA SER A 44 -9.21 -16.84 -13.42
C SER A 44 -10.20 -18.00 -13.40
N GLU A 45 -11.24 -17.94 -14.22
CA GLU A 45 -12.27 -18.99 -14.32
C GLU A 45 -12.86 -19.41 -12.95
N GLY A 46 -12.96 -18.48 -12.01
CA GLY A 46 -13.46 -18.72 -10.65
C GLY A 46 -12.45 -19.34 -9.68
N VAL A 47 -11.23 -19.67 -10.14
CA VAL A 47 -10.14 -20.17 -9.32
C VAL A 47 -9.24 -19.01 -8.91
N LYS A 48 -8.89 -18.92 -7.62
CA LYS A 48 -7.93 -17.94 -7.13
C LYS A 48 -6.53 -18.32 -7.60
N LEU A 49 -5.87 -17.42 -8.30
CA LEU A 49 -4.51 -17.60 -8.82
C LEU A 49 -3.44 -17.17 -7.80
N THR A 50 -3.64 -16.04 -7.14
CA THR A 50 -2.69 -15.50 -6.16
C THR A 50 -3.33 -14.44 -5.29
N ASP A 51 -2.68 -14.12 -4.17
CA ASP A 51 -2.97 -12.96 -3.33
C ASP A 51 -1.78 -11.98 -3.35
N LEU A 52 -2.07 -10.70 -3.58
CA LEU A 52 -1.13 -9.61 -3.36
C LEU A 52 -1.45 -8.90 -2.06
N GLY A 53 -0.46 -8.74 -1.18
CA GLY A 53 -0.57 -7.94 0.03
C GLY A 53 -0.03 -6.54 -0.21
N VAL A 54 -0.83 -5.53 0.10
CA VAL A 54 -0.48 -4.11 -0.03
C VAL A 54 -0.65 -3.44 1.33
N MET A 55 0.43 -3.16 2.04
CA MET A 55 0.36 -2.74 3.44
C MET A 55 1.55 -1.91 3.88
N PHE A 56 1.40 -1.21 5.00
CA PHE A 56 2.55 -0.60 5.67
C PHE A 56 3.44 -1.68 6.30
N ASP A 57 4.74 -1.43 6.33
CA ASP A 57 5.70 -2.27 7.04
C ASP A 57 5.42 -2.25 8.56
N LYS A 58 5.93 -3.25 9.28
CA LYS A 58 5.77 -3.29 10.75
C LYS A 58 6.90 -2.56 11.48
N THR A 59 7.77 -1.88 10.75
CA THR A 59 8.92 -1.18 11.33
C THR A 59 8.44 0.01 12.14
N ALA A 60 8.88 0.05 13.39
CA ALA A 60 8.69 1.17 14.30
C ALA A 60 9.92 2.06 14.29
N ILE A 61 9.72 3.37 14.18
CA ILE A 61 10.79 4.36 14.26
C ILE A 61 10.45 5.38 15.33
N THR A 62 11.42 5.63 16.20
CA THR A 62 11.33 6.68 17.20
C THR A 62 11.57 8.02 16.54
N LYS A 63 10.58 8.90 16.59
CA LYS A 63 10.68 10.29 16.17
C LYS A 63 10.86 11.15 17.42
N HIS A 64 11.92 11.95 17.44
CA HIS A 64 12.17 12.94 18.48
C HIS A 64 11.66 14.32 18.03
N GLU A 65 11.22 15.12 18.98
CA GLU A 65 10.61 16.43 18.74
C GLU A 65 11.63 17.46 18.23
N TRP A 66 12.85 17.45 18.77
CA TRP A 66 13.94 18.30 18.30
C TRP A 66 15.32 17.65 18.52
N VAL A 67 16.32 18.25 17.89
CA VAL A 67 17.72 17.87 18.02
C VAL A 67 18.44 18.99 18.77
N GLY A 68 18.97 18.67 19.93
CA GLY A 68 19.79 19.55 20.77
C GLY A 68 21.29 19.42 20.48
N ARG A 69 22.11 20.17 21.23
CA ARG A 69 23.57 20.11 21.15
C ARG A 69 24.13 19.44 22.41
N GLY A 70 24.82 18.31 22.21
CA GLY A 70 25.46 17.54 23.27
C GLY A 70 26.70 18.24 23.83
N GLU A 71 27.18 17.76 24.98
CA GLU A 71 28.37 18.30 25.67
C GLU A 71 29.65 18.17 24.85
N ASP A 72 29.72 17.16 23.96
CA ASP A 72 30.78 16.95 22.98
C ASP A 72 30.62 17.82 21.72
N GLY A 73 29.57 18.63 21.66
CA GLY A 73 29.22 19.47 20.53
C GLY A 73 28.52 18.74 19.39
N PHE A 74 28.28 17.44 19.50
CA PHE A 74 27.53 16.66 18.51
C PHE A 74 26.02 16.75 18.73
N PRO A 75 25.19 16.52 17.69
CA PRO A 75 23.74 16.54 17.84
C PRO A 75 23.25 15.41 18.76
N VAL A 76 22.36 15.74 19.69
CA VAL A 76 21.68 14.79 20.58
C VAL A 76 20.17 14.89 20.43
N MET A 77 19.49 13.75 20.43
CA MET A 77 18.03 13.69 20.31
C MET A 77 17.41 14.10 21.66
N GLU A 78 16.54 15.11 21.67
CA GLU A 78 15.91 15.64 22.87
C GLU A 78 14.39 15.84 22.70
N GLY A 79 13.69 16.13 23.81
CA GLY A 79 12.25 16.34 23.83
C GLY A 79 11.44 15.05 23.92
N LYS A 80 10.14 15.13 23.64
CA LYS A 80 9.28 13.94 23.62
C LYS A 80 9.65 13.04 22.44
N SER A 81 9.58 11.74 22.65
CA SER A 81 9.81 10.73 21.62
C SER A 81 8.52 9.94 21.37
N ASP A 82 8.11 9.86 20.11
CA ASP A 82 6.95 9.08 19.68
C ASP A 82 7.38 7.92 18.79
N GLU A 83 6.71 6.76 18.94
CA GLU A 83 6.91 5.62 18.06
C GLU A 83 5.97 5.72 16.85
N VAL A 84 6.56 5.82 15.65
CA VAL A 84 5.83 5.84 14.39
C VAL A 84 6.03 4.49 13.71
N LYS A 85 4.95 3.70 13.62
CA LYS A 85 4.91 2.43 12.88
C LYS A 85 4.51 2.67 11.42
N GLY A 86 4.96 1.82 10.51
CA GLY A 86 4.48 1.83 9.12
C GLY A 86 5.13 2.93 8.28
N LYS A 87 6.46 3.01 8.32
CA LYS A 87 7.20 4.00 7.53
C LYS A 87 7.19 3.67 6.04
N ASN A 88 7.32 2.39 5.70
CA ASN A 88 7.45 1.97 4.31
C ASN A 88 6.15 1.32 3.84
N PHE A 89 5.90 1.46 2.55
CA PHE A 89 4.80 0.79 1.88
C PHE A 89 5.35 -0.43 1.16
N GLU A 90 4.74 -1.60 1.38
CA GLU A 90 5.21 -2.86 0.85
C GLU A 90 4.13 -3.51 -0.01
N ILE A 91 4.59 -4.13 -1.10
CA ILE A 91 3.76 -4.92 -2.01
C ILE A 91 4.38 -6.30 -2.09
N TRP A 92 3.65 -7.32 -1.65
CA TRP A 92 4.12 -8.70 -1.59
C TRP A 92 3.18 -9.62 -2.33
N LYS A 93 3.74 -10.66 -2.96
CA LYS A 93 2.97 -11.85 -3.31
C LYS A 93 2.90 -12.73 -2.07
N MET A 94 1.69 -13.08 -1.63
CA MET A 94 1.46 -13.70 -0.33
C MET A 94 1.52 -15.23 -0.37
N ASP A 95 1.62 -15.80 -1.57
CA ASP A 95 1.66 -17.24 -1.80
C ASP A 95 2.83 -17.63 -2.72
N SER A 96 3.10 -18.94 -2.81
CA SER A 96 4.18 -19.52 -3.60
C SER A 96 3.76 -19.98 -5.00
N GLU A 97 2.52 -19.73 -5.43
CA GLU A 97 2.03 -20.24 -6.72
C GLU A 97 2.82 -19.66 -7.90
N PRO A 98 3.08 -20.44 -8.96
CA PRO A 98 3.77 -19.95 -10.14
C PRO A 98 3.00 -18.82 -10.83
N VAL A 99 3.74 -17.82 -11.33
CA VAL A 99 3.15 -16.69 -12.06
C VAL A 99 3.14 -16.99 -13.56
N THR A 100 1.95 -17.23 -14.11
CA THR A 100 1.71 -17.37 -15.56
C THR A 100 1.91 -16.03 -16.28
N GLU A 101 2.01 -16.04 -17.62
CA GLU A 101 2.20 -14.79 -18.38
C GLU A 101 1.01 -13.82 -18.22
N ASP A 102 -0.23 -14.32 -18.27
CA ASP A 102 -1.42 -13.48 -18.07
C ASP A 102 -1.46 -12.88 -16.67
N LEU A 103 -1.14 -13.70 -15.65
CA LEU A 103 -1.07 -13.23 -14.27
C LEU A 103 0.05 -12.20 -14.09
N ARG A 104 1.22 -12.41 -14.72
CA ARG A 104 2.33 -11.44 -14.69
C ARG A 104 1.91 -10.10 -15.28
N SER A 105 1.23 -10.13 -16.43
CA SER A 105 0.73 -8.94 -17.10
C SER A 105 -0.24 -8.17 -16.20
N CYS A 106 -1.18 -8.90 -15.60
CA CYS A 106 -2.15 -8.38 -14.65
C CYS A 106 -1.50 -7.73 -13.42
N ILE A 107 -0.61 -8.45 -12.72
CA ILE A 107 0.12 -7.95 -11.55
C ILE A 107 0.90 -6.69 -11.92
N ARG A 108 1.60 -6.69 -13.05
CA ARG A 108 2.38 -5.53 -13.50
C ARG A 108 1.49 -4.32 -13.75
N ALA A 109 0.39 -4.49 -14.49
CA ALA A 109 -0.55 -3.41 -14.78
C ALA A 109 -1.14 -2.82 -13.50
N TYR A 110 -1.56 -3.68 -12.57
CA TYR A 110 -2.08 -3.27 -11.27
C TYR A 110 -1.03 -2.51 -10.44
N CYS A 111 0.19 -3.05 -10.29
CA CYS A 111 1.26 -2.40 -9.56
C CYS A 111 1.65 -1.04 -10.16
N THR A 112 1.68 -0.91 -11.50
CA THR A 112 1.95 0.37 -12.16
C THR A 112 0.87 1.40 -11.83
N ALA A 113 -0.42 1.03 -11.89
CA ALA A 113 -1.51 1.91 -11.51
C ALA A 113 -1.48 2.29 -10.03
N LEU A 114 -1.17 1.32 -9.15
CA LEU A 114 -1.05 1.54 -7.71
C LEU A 114 0.09 2.49 -7.36
N VAL A 115 1.24 2.39 -8.02
CA VAL A 115 2.36 3.34 -7.83
C VAL A 115 1.97 4.75 -8.24
N ALA A 116 1.24 4.91 -9.35
CA ALA A 116 0.72 6.21 -9.75
C ALA A 116 -0.26 6.78 -8.70
N ALA A 117 -1.14 5.95 -8.16
CA ALA A 117 -2.08 6.30 -7.10
C ALA A 117 -1.35 6.72 -5.81
N LEU A 118 -0.34 5.96 -5.39
CA LEU A 118 0.52 6.29 -4.25
C LEU A 118 1.21 7.64 -4.42
N ASN A 119 1.78 7.91 -5.60
CA ASN A 119 2.44 9.18 -5.88
C ASN A 119 1.46 10.36 -5.79
N ARG A 120 0.24 10.24 -6.31
CA ARG A 120 -0.80 11.29 -6.15
C ARG A 120 -1.15 11.51 -4.69
N TYR A 121 -1.34 10.43 -3.94
CA TYR A 121 -1.63 10.51 -2.51
C TYR A 121 -0.53 11.24 -1.74
N TYR A 122 0.74 10.93 -2.00
CA TYR A 122 1.86 11.63 -1.35
C TYR A 122 2.03 13.08 -1.82
N ALA A 123 1.74 13.38 -3.09
CA ALA A 123 1.89 14.73 -3.65
C ALA A 123 0.77 15.69 -3.21
N PHE A 124 -0.48 15.21 -3.16
CA PHE A 124 -1.66 16.07 -3.00
C PHE A 124 -2.51 15.72 -1.78
N GLY A 125 -2.15 14.71 -1.00
CA GLY A 125 -2.94 14.20 0.12
C GLY A 125 -4.20 13.45 -0.30
N SER A 126 -4.44 13.27 -1.61
CA SER A 126 -5.59 12.58 -2.16
C SER A 126 -5.24 11.79 -3.43
N VAL A 127 -5.82 10.60 -3.57
CA VAL A 127 -5.74 9.79 -4.81
C VAL A 127 -6.73 10.25 -5.88
N PHE A 128 -7.79 10.96 -5.47
CA PHE A 128 -8.90 11.43 -6.31
C PHE A 128 -8.78 12.92 -6.65
N VAL A 129 -7.55 13.46 -6.67
CA VAL A 129 -7.32 14.90 -6.86
C VAL A 129 -7.84 15.40 -8.21
N ASP A 130 -7.85 14.54 -9.23
CA ASP A 130 -8.28 14.86 -10.58
C ASP A 130 -9.81 14.73 -10.79
N ASP A 131 -10.54 14.08 -9.86
CA ASP A 131 -11.99 13.84 -9.96
C ASP A 131 -12.83 15.04 -9.48
N ALA A 132 -12.17 16.10 -8.99
CA ALA A 132 -12.81 17.31 -8.50
C ALA A 132 -13.00 18.40 -9.58
N GLN A 133 -12.78 18.08 -10.86
CA GLN A 133 -12.96 18.98 -12.00
C GLN A 133 -14.20 18.64 -12.86
#